data_AF-A0A2V9ZX93-F1
#
_entry.id   AF-A0A2V9ZX93-F1
#
_cell.length_a   1.000
_cell.length_b   1.000
_cell.length_c   1.000
_cell.angle_alpha   90.00
_cell.angle_beta   90.00
_cell.angle_gamma   90.00
#
_symmetry.space_group_name_H-M   'P 1'
#
loop_
_entity.id
_entity.type
_entity.pdbx_description
1 polymer ?
#
loop_
_entity_poly.entity_id
_entity_poly.type
_entity_poly.pdbx_seq_one_letter_code
_entity_poly.pdbx_strand_id
1 'polypeptide(L)' 'AKGADVQLLKARSIATWVQDGDVMRLQFPDLWLKVIIDNNTDNEGWIHGEQDLAAVGLPTRSPVQ' A
#
# COMPACT_ATOMS: atom_id res chain seq x y z
N ALA A 1 0.31 13.07 -17.92
CA ALA A 1 1.52 13.01 -17.09
C ALA A 1 2.22 11.68 -17.37
N LYS A 2 3.55 11.66 -17.49
CA LYS A 2 4.31 10.41 -17.61
C LYS A 2 4.12 9.66 -16.28
N GLY A 3 3.51 8.49 -16.29
CA GLY A 3 3.30 7.71 -15.06
C GLY A 3 4.65 7.30 -14.48
N ALA A 4 4.83 7.44 -13.18
CA ALA A 4 6.03 6.99 -12.50
C ALA A 4 6.09 5.45 -12.51
N ASP A 5 7.28 4.88 -12.69
CA ASP A 5 7.48 3.43 -12.55
C ASP A 5 7.64 3.10 -11.06
N VAL A 6 6.69 2.39 -10.48
CA VAL A 6 6.70 2.06 -9.06
C VAL A 6 6.93 0.56 -8.88
N GLN A 7 8.00 0.22 -8.17
CA GLN A 7 8.34 -1.16 -7.83
C GLN A 7 8.06 -1.45 -6.37
N LEU A 8 7.28 -2.51 -6.12
CA LEU A 8 7.03 -3.01 -4.77
C LEU A 8 8.20 -3.89 -4.31
N LEU A 9 8.82 -3.53 -3.20
CA LEU A 9 9.94 -4.27 -2.62
C LEU A 9 9.50 -5.19 -1.49
N LYS A 10 8.70 -4.66 -0.57
CA LYS A 10 8.29 -5.33 0.68
C LYS A 10 6.91 -4.89 1.12
N ALA A 11 6.23 -5.76 1.85
CA ALA A 11 5.01 -5.42 2.58
C ALA A 11 5.20 -5.71 4.07
N ARG A 12 4.67 -4.85 4.93
CA ARG A 12 4.57 -5.05 6.38
C ARG A 12 3.16 -4.72 6.81
N SER A 13 2.54 -5.57 7.61
CA SER A 13 1.22 -5.25 8.18
C SER A 13 1.09 -5.78 9.59
N ILE A 14 0.34 -5.08 10.43
CA ILE A 14 -0.34 -5.70 11.57
C ILE A 14 -1.61 -6.36 11.04
N ALA A 15 -1.73 -7.67 11.23
CA ALA A 15 -2.89 -8.41 10.79
C ALA A 15 -3.85 -8.64 11.97
N THR A 16 -5.14 -8.49 11.72
CA THR A 16 -6.18 -8.65 12.73
C THR A 16 -7.22 -9.64 12.24
N TRP A 17 -7.54 -10.62 13.08
CA TRP A 17 -8.67 -11.51 12.83
C TRP A 17 -9.95 -10.82 13.24
N VAL A 18 -10.94 -10.82 12.36
CA VAL A 18 -12.27 -10.27 12.61
C VAL A 18 -13.31 -11.34 12.31
N GLN A 19 -14.27 -11.48 13.22
CA GLN A 19 -15.40 -12.38 13.06
C GLN A 19 -16.56 -11.65 12.37
N ASP A 20 -17.10 -12.25 11.31
CA ASP A 20 -18.29 -11.79 10.59
C ASP A 20 -19.29 -12.96 10.52
N GLY A 21 -20.24 -12.98 11.46
CA GLY A 21 -21.11 -14.12 11.69
C GLY A 21 -20.31 -15.37 12.08
N ASP A 22 -20.42 -16.41 11.25
CA ASP A 22 -19.72 -17.70 11.43
C ASP A 22 -18.38 -17.76 10.68
N VAL A 23 -17.94 -16.66 10.06
CA VAL A 23 -16.70 -16.60 9.26
C VAL A 23 -15.62 -15.81 10.00
N MET A 24 -14.43 -16.39 10.10
CA MET A 24 -13.22 -15.67 10.51
C MET A 24 -12.54 -15.09 9.27
N ARG A 25 -12.31 -13.78 9.25
CA ARG A 25 -11.61 -13.07 8.18
C ARG A 25 -10.34 -12.42 8.71
N LEU A 26 -9.28 -12.46 7.91
CA LEU A 26 -8.06 -11.73 8.19
C LEU A 26 -8.16 -10.34 7.54
N GLN A 27 -7.93 -9.30 8.34
CA GLN A 27 -7.85 -7.92 7.89
C GLN A 27 -6.44 -7.36 8.09
N PHE A 28 -6.06 -6.41 7.23
CA PHE A 28 -4.76 -5.74 7.24
C PHE A 28 -4.95 -4.22 7.36
N PRO A 29 -5.46 -3.72 8.51
CA PRO A 29 -5.83 -2.32 8.66
C PRO A 29 -4.62 -1.37 8.66
N ASP A 30 -3.42 -1.88 8.92
CA ASP A 30 -2.16 -1.13 9.04
C ASP A 30 -1.13 -1.70 8.05
N LEU A 31 -1.43 -1.64 6.75
CA LEU A 31 -0.58 -2.17 5.68
C LEU A 31 0.39 -1.12 5.14
N TRP A 32 1.68 -1.41 5.26
CA TRP A 32 2.79 -0.60 4.78
C TRP A 32 3.44 -1.27 3.57
N LEU A 33 3.64 -0.50 2.50
CA LEU A 33 4.27 -0.98 1.27
C LEU A 33 5.58 -0.23 1.04
N LYS A 34 6.70 -0.94 0.95
CA LYS A 34 8.00 -0.36 0.60
C LYS A 34 8.12 -0.29 -0.92
N VAL A 35 8.36 0.90 -1.45
CA VAL A 35 8.45 1.12 -2.90
C VAL A 35 9.74 1.83 -3.30
N ILE A 36 10.16 1.61 -4.54
CA ILE A 36 11.11 2.45 -5.28
C ILE A 36 10.36 3.09 -6.44
N ILE A 37 10.64 4.37 -6.69
CA ILE A 37 10.05 5.14 -7.78
C ILE A 37 11.12 5.42 -8.84
N ASP A 38 10.79 5.18 -10.10
CA ASP A 38 11.63 5.42 -11.28
C ASP A 38 13.02 4.76 -11.20
N ASN A 39 13.12 3.60 -10.54
CA ASN A 39 14.39 2.90 -10.27
C ASN A 39 15.43 3.74 -9.51
N ASN A 40 15.03 4.82 -8.86
CA ASN A 40 15.93 5.63 -8.07
C ASN A 40 15.94 5.11 -6.62
N THR A 41 17.05 4.48 -6.23
CA THR A 41 17.24 3.95 -4.86
C THR A 41 17.25 5.04 -3.80
N ASP A 42 17.54 6.28 -4.16
CA ASP A 42 17.45 7.44 -3.25
C ASP A 42 15.99 7.85 -2.99
N ASN A 43 15.05 7.40 -3.84
CA ASN A 43 13.61 7.59 -3.72
C ASN A 43 12.92 6.32 -3.22
N GLU A 44 13.55 5.64 -2.26
CA GLU A 44 12.92 4.53 -1.53
C GLU A 44 12.07 5.08 -0.38
N GLY A 45 10.82 4.61 -0.28
CA GLY A 45 9.89 5.08 0.74
C GLY A 45 8.90 4.00 1.18
N TRP A 46 8.26 4.24 2.33
CA TRP A 46 7.09 3.47 2.75
C TRP A 46 5.84 4.24 2.40
N ILE A 47 4.87 3.55 1.79
CA ILE A 47 3.52 4.04 1.56
C ILE A 47 2.62 3.46 2.65
N HIS A 48 1.91 4.34 3.35
CA HIS A 48 0.94 4.00 4.36
C HIS A 48 -0.30 4.91 4.23
N GLY A 49 -1.26 4.46 3.41
CA GLY A 49 -2.54 5.15 3.21
C GLY A 49 -2.55 6.14 2.06
N GLU A 50 -3.66 6.88 1.95
CA GLU A 50 -3.98 7.70 0.76
C GLU A 50 -3.05 8.90 0.57
N GLN A 51 -2.58 9.52 1.66
CA GLN A 51 -1.70 10.68 1.58
C GLN A 51 -0.36 10.32 0.93
N ASP A 52 0.21 9.17 1.29
CA ASP A 52 1.47 8.70 0.75
C ASP A 52 1.32 8.28 -0.71
N LEU A 53 0.20 7.62 -1.06
CA LEU A 53 -0.13 7.29 -2.46
C LEU A 53 -0.18 8.55 -3.33
N ALA A 54 -0.85 9.60 -2.87
CA ALA A 54 -0.93 10.87 -3.60
C ALA A 54 0.44 11.54 -3.76
N ALA A 55 1.29 11.50 -2.73
CA ALA A 55 2.64 12.08 -2.77
C ALA A 55 3.55 11.44 -3.83
N VAL A 56 3.31 10.16 -4.13
CA VAL A 56 4.05 9.41 -5.16
C VAL A 56 3.32 9.33 -6.51
N GLY A 57 2.23 10.09 -6.68
CA GLY A 57 1.46 10.15 -7.92
C GLY A 57 0.65 8.88 -8.22
N LEU A 58 0.43 8.02 -7.21
CA LEU A 58 -0.40 6.82 -7.32
C LEU A 58 -1.87 7.16 -7.04
N PRO A 59 -2.81 6.45 -7.69
CA PRO A 59 -4.23 6.67 -7.45
C PRO A 59 -4.61 6.34 -6.01
N THR A 60 -5.30 7.25 -5.34
CA THR A 60 -5.74 7.13 -3.94
C THR A 60 -6.92 6.18 -3.72
N ARG A 61 -7.27 5.34 -4.70
CA ARG A 61 -8.48 4.49 -4.61
C ARG A 61 -8.14 3.03 -4.41
N SER A 62 -8.70 2.45 -3.36
CA SER A 62 -8.91 1.00 -3.25
C SER A 62 -9.66 0.47 -4.48
N PRO A 63 -9.44 -0.80 -4.88
CA PRO A 63 -10.32 -1.44 -5.84
C PRO A 63 -11.74 -1.32 -5.30
N VAL A 64 -12.65 -0.88 -6.17
CA VAL A 64 -14.08 -0.93 -5.91
C VAL A 64 -14.41 -2.37 -5.51
N GLN A 65 -14.99 -2.55 -4.33
CA GLN A 65 -15.58 -3.83 -3.90
C GLN A 65 -16.65 -4.31 -4.88
#